data_AF-A0A7S2I325-F1
#
_entry.id   AF-A0A7S2I325-F1
#
_cell.length_a   1.000
_cell.length_b   1.000
_cell.length_c   1.000
_cell.angle_alpha   90.00
_cell.angle_beta   90.00
_cell.angle_gamma   90.00
#
_symmetry.space_group_name_H-M   'P 1'
#
loop_
_entity.id
_entity.type
_entity.pdbx_description
1 polymer ?
#
loop_
_entity_poly.entity_id
_entity_poly.type
_entity_poly.pdbx_seq_one_letter_code
_entity_poly.pdbx_strand_id
1 'polypeptide(L)'
;ARARRRRRRDDGDDGGGVDDADTASTVSSDIEQTHTLIANDPQAAETMRFVRLEKLRQLTAPIPRCQDLPDDFFGTLRACDKLVAVSHGWRFQMHPDPYGAEVGPLDALLGKVQEKHDADSD
;
A
#
# COMPACT_ATOMS: atom_id res chain seq x y z
N ALA A 1 64.54 -9.04 27.36
CA ALA A 1 64.64 -10.53 27.50
C ALA A 1 63.55 -11.17 26.61
N ARG A 2 63.60 -12.38 26.04
CA ARG A 2 63.98 -13.73 26.55
C ARG A 2 63.14 -14.13 27.80
N ALA A 3 62.43 -15.26 27.85
CA ALA A 3 62.25 -16.30 26.84
C ALA A 3 61.00 -17.18 27.08
N ARG A 4 60.47 -17.73 25.96
CA ARG A 4 60.02 -19.14 25.75
C ARG A 4 59.14 -19.79 26.85
N ARG A 5 57.86 -20.06 26.54
CA ARG A 5 57.36 -21.32 25.91
C ARG A 5 57.69 -22.61 26.68
N ARG A 6 56.65 -23.37 27.08
CA ARG A 6 56.44 -24.84 26.92
C ARG A 6 55.25 -25.30 27.80
N ARG A 7 54.44 -26.33 27.45
CA ARG A 7 54.12 -26.99 26.16
C ARG A 7 53.00 -28.02 26.36
N ARG A 8 52.25 -28.35 25.30
CA ARG A 8 51.40 -29.55 25.08
C ARG A 8 50.07 -29.65 25.86
N ARG A 9 49.01 -30.23 25.26
CA ARG A 9 48.63 -30.33 23.82
C ARG A 9 47.08 -30.27 23.66
N ASP A 10 46.20 -31.29 23.67
CA ASP A 10 46.31 -32.75 23.47
C ASP A 10 45.32 -33.28 22.39
N ASP A 11 44.15 -33.88 22.71
CA ASP A 11 43.21 -34.54 21.75
C ASP A 11 41.72 -34.52 22.20
N GLY A 12 40.80 -34.91 21.31
CA GLY A 12 39.34 -35.04 21.49
C GLY A 12 38.56 -34.06 20.61
N ASP A 13 38.03 -34.39 19.42
CA ASP A 13 37.64 -35.67 18.81
C ASP A 13 36.35 -36.30 19.38
N ASP A 14 35.22 -35.83 18.85
CA ASP A 14 34.05 -36.60 18.40
C ASP A 14 33.31 -35.69 17.37
N GLY A 15 32.72 -36.18 16.29
CA GLY A 15 31.34 -36.70 16.31
C GLY A 15 30.34 -35.55 16.47
N GLY A 16 29.63 -35.05 15.46
CA GLY A 16 29.24 -35.67 14.20
C GLY A 16 27.72 -35.60 14.09
N GLY A 17 27.19 -34.43 13.72
CA GLY A 17 25.74 -34.15 13.73
C GLY A 17 25.41 -32.99 12.79
N VAL A 18 25.16 -33.33 11.52
CA VAL A 18 24.50 -32.44 10.55
C VAL A 18 23.02 -32.78 10.56
N ASP A 19 22.31 -32.27 11.55
CA ASP A 19 20.85 -32.30 11.57
C ASP A 19 20.34 -31.23 10.60
N ASP A 20 20.03 -31.66 9.37
CA ASP A 20 19.57 -30.80 8.28
C ASP A 20 18.31 -30.01 8.66
N ALA A 21 18.21 -28.79 8.13
CA ALA A 21 17.15 -27.86 8.48
C ALA A 21 15.81 -28.25 7.83
N ASP A 22 14.91 -28.83 8.62
CA ASP A 22 13.46 -28.84 8.32
C ASP A 22 12.70 -27.90 9.27
N THR A 23 13.15 -26.64 9.32
CA THR A 23 12.30 -25.55 9.78
C THR A 23 11.27 -25.27 8.68
N ALA A 24 10.30 -26.16 8.55
CA ALA A 24 9.08 -25.98 7.77
C ALA A 24 8.20 -24.88 8.39
N SER A 25 8.73 -23.65 8.39
CA SER A 25 7.94 -22.44 8.55
C SER A 25 6.94 -22.45 7.40
N THR A 26 5.70 -22.81 7.72
CA THR A 26 4.58 -22.66 6.81
C THR A 26 4.35 -21.16 6.67
N VAL A 27 5.12 -20.54 5.76
CA VAL A 27 4.89 -19.18 5.32
C VAL A 27 3.52 -19.21 4.65
N SER A 28 2.52 -18.74 5.39
CA SER A 28 1.14 -18.69 4.93
C SER A 28 1.10 -17.97 3.58
N SER A 29 0.26 -18.45 2.67
CA SER A 29 0.26 -18.05 1.24
C SER A 29 -0.20 -16.61 0.98
N ASP A 30 -0.21 -15.77 2.01
CA ASP A 30 -0.43 -14.33 2.04
C ASP A 30 0.78 -13.52 1.55
N ILE A 31 1.72 -14.17 0.83
CA ILE A 31 2.87 -13.52 0.21
C ILE A 31 2.40 -12.63 -0.95
N GLU A 32 2.34 -11.33 -0.67
CA GLU A 32 2.59 -10.25 -1.64
C GLU A 32 1.79 -10.32 -2.96
N GLN A 33 0.49 -10.65 -2.89
CA GLN A 33 -0.42 -10.44 -4.01
C GLN A 33 -0.40 -8.95 -4.41
N THR A 34 0.32 -8.65 -5.49
CA THR A 34 0.50 -7.29 -5.97
C THR A 34 -0.80 -6.79 -6.61
N HIS A 35 -1.27 -5.60 -6.22
CA HIS A 35 -2.53 -5.06 -6.72
C HIS A 35 -2.55 -5.01 -8.25
N THR A 36 -3.69 -5.39 -8.85
CA THR A 36 -3.86 -5.60 -10.30
C THR A 36 -3.34 -4.46 -11.16
N LEU A 37 -3.48 -3.19 -10.73
CA LEU A 37 -2.89 -2.05 -11.44
C LEU A 37 -1.36 -2.16 -11.53
N ILE A 38 -0.67 -2.38 -10.41
CA ILE A 38 0.80 -2.46 -10.36
C ILE A 38 1.30 -3.65 -11.20
N ALA A 39 0.56 -4.77 -11.18
CA ALA A 39 0.90 -5.98 -11.94
C ALA A 39 0.73 -5.85 -13.46
N ASN A 40 -0.10 -4.91 -13.95
CA ASN A 40 -0.34 -4.70 -15.38
C ASN A 40 0.29 -3.40 -15.94
N ASP A 41 0.36 -2.36 -15.11
CA ASP A 41 0.94 -1.05 -15.43
C ASP A 41 1.59 -0.44 -14.17
N PRO A 42 2.86 -0.78 -13.88
CA PRO A 42 3.58 -0.19 -12.75
C PRO A 42 3.86 1.30 -12.97
N GLN A 43 3.94 1.78 -14.22
CA GLN A 43 4.20 3.19 -14.52
C GLN A 43 2.97 4.06 -14.18
N ALA A 44 1.75 3.56 -14.38
CA ALA A 44 0.54 4.19 -13.85
C ALA A 44 0.55 4.26 -12.31
N ALA A 45 1.01 3.20 -11.63
CA ALA A 45 1.12 3.19 -10.17
C ALA A 45 2.17 4.17 -9.62
N GLU A 46 3.28 4.38 -10.33
CA GLU A 46 4.31 5.37 -9.97
C GLU A 46 3.90 6.82 -10.26
N THR A 47 3.06 7.06 -11.29
CA THR A 47 2.68 8.41 -11.73
C THR A 47 1.38 8.93 -11.12
N MET A 48 0.53 8.06 -10.55
CA MET A 48 -0.71 8.44 -9.90
C MET A 48 -0.55 8.56 -8.37
N ARG A 49 -1.40 9.38 -7.74
CA ARG A 49 -1.53 9.44 -6.28
C ARG A 49 -2.94 9.02 -5.87
N PHE A 50 -3.03 7.97 -5.06
CA PHE A 50 -4.31 7.35 -4.67
C PHE A 50 -4.84 8.02 -3.41
N VAL A 51 -5.93 8.79 -3.55
CA VAL A 51 -6.62 9.46 -2.43
C VAL A 51 -7.52 8.45 -1.71
N ARG A 52 -7.40 8.43 -0.38
CA ARG A 52 -8.23 7.64 0.53
C ARG A 52 -9.70 8.10 0.51
N LEU A 53 -10.66 7.19 0.38
CA LEU A 53 -12.08 7.53 0.31
C LEU A 53 -12.59 8.19 1.60
N GLU A 54 -12.14 7.69 2.75
CA GLU A 54 -12.46 8.23 4.07
C GLU A 54 -11.91 9.65 4.27
N LYS A 55 -10.84 10.02 3.53
CA LYS A 55 -10.23 11.36 3.54
C LYS A 55 -10.87 12.29 2.52
N LEU A 56 -11.18 11.81 1.31
CA LEU A 56 -11.89 12.57 0.26
C LEU A 56 -13.22 13.13 0.78
N ARG A 57 -13.95 12.35 1.58
CA ARG A 57 -15.21 12.76 2.26
C ARG A 57 -15.06 13.85 3.32
N GLN A 58 -13.85 14.16 3.77
CA GLN A 58 -13.58 15.22 4.76
C GLN A 58 -13.35 16.60 4.11
N LEU A 59 -13.27 16.66 2.77
CA LEU A 59 -12.99 17.90 2.04
C LEU A 59 -14.23 18.78 1.91
N THR A 60 -14.16 19.98 2.48
CA THR A 60 -15.13 21.06 2.26
C THR A 60 -14.91 21.70 0.90
N ALA A 61 -15.98 22.25 0.31
CA ALA A 61 -15.88 23.08 -0.88
C ALA A 61 -15.09 24.38 -0.63
N PRO A 62 -14.31 24.88 -1.62
CA PRO A 62 -13.97 24.23 -2.88
C PRO A 62 -12.97 23.08 -2.68
N ILE A 63 -13.14 21.96 -3.39
CA ILE A 63 -12.26 20.78 -3.24
C ILE A 63 -10.81 21.18 -3.62
N PRO A 64 -9.83 21.10 -2.70
CA PRO A 64 -8.43 21.46 -3.00
C PRO A 64 -7.83 20.57 -4.10
N ARG A 65 -6.87 21.11 -4.85
CA ARG A 65 -6.17 20.35 -5.90
C ARG A 65 -5.23 19.35 -5.23
N CYS A 66 -4.86 18.27 -5.92
CA CYS A 66 -4.06 17.19 -5.33
C CYS A 66 -2.68 17.64 -4.79
N GLN A 67 -2.10 18.75 -5.26
CA GLN A 67 -0.86 19.33 -4.73
C GLN A 67 -1.06 20.21 -3.47
N ASP A 68 -2.30 20.55 -3.13
CA ASP A 68 -2.66 21.31 -1.93
C ASP A 68 -3.15 20.39 -0.78
N LEU A 69 -3.23 19.08 -1.04
CA LEU A 69 -3.60 18.06 -0.04
C LEU A 69 -2.38 17.60 0.79
N PRO A 70 -2.54 17.40 2.12
CA PRO A 70 -1.52 16.77 2.96
C PRO A 70 -1.25 15.30 2.58
N ASP A 71 -0.06 14.80 2.89
CA ASP A 71 0.36 13.44 2.50
C ASP A 71 -0.51 12.32 3.12
N ASP A 72 -1.15 12.55 4.27
CA ASP A 72 -2.02 11.58 4.95
C ASP A 72 -3.41 11.41 4.28
N PHE A 73 -3.70 12.19 3.24
CA PHE A 73 -4.85 11.96 2.35
C PHE A 73 -4.59 10.81 1.36
N PHE A 74 -3.32 10.43 1.16
CA PHE A 74 -2.94 9.42 0.18
C PHE A 74 -2.68 8.04 0.83
N GLY A 75 -2.69 7.00 0.00
CA GLY A 75 -2.39 5.63 0.41
C GLY A 75 -1.47 4.92 -0.56
N THR A 76 -0.58 4.07 -0.03
CA THR A 76 0.09 3.02 -0.81
C THR A 76 -0.93 1.95 -1.17
N LEU A 77 -0.96 1.57 -2.45
CA LEU A 77 -1.96 0.66 -3.02
C LEU A 77 -1.64 -0.81 -2.68
N ARG A 78 -2.58 -1.51 -2.03
CA ARG A 78 -2.43 -2.88 -1.51
C ARG A 78 -3.22 -3.90 -2.32
N ALA A 79 -2.85 -5.17 -2.18
CA ALA A 79 -3.50 -6.35 -2.77
C ALA A 79 -5.04 -6.25 -2.92
N CYS A 80 -5.70 -5.89 -1.82
CA CYS A 80 -7.15 -5.94 -1.63
C CYS A 80 -7.87 -4.59 -1.79
N ASP A 81 -7.15 -3.50 -2.08
CA ASP A 81 -7.78 -2.19 -2.29
C ASP A 81 -8.55 -2.16 -3.62
N LYS A 82 -9.82 -1.74 -3.62
CA LYS A 82 -10.61 -1.56 -4.86
C LYS A 82 -10.46 -0.11 -5.35
N LEU A 83 -9.87 0.10 -6.52
CA LEU A 83 -9.73 1.44 -7.13
C LEU A 83 -11.04 1.96 -7.73
N VAL A 84 -11.28 3.26 -7.58
CA VAL A 84 -12.45 3.97 -8.12
C VAL A 84 -11.97 5.23 -8.85
N ALA A 85 -12.26 5.33 -10.14
CA ALA A 85 -11.97 6.52 -10.95
C ALA A 85 -13.28 7.23 -11.34
N VAL A 86 -13.41 8.50 -10.98
CA VAL A 86 -14.57 9.34 -11.35
C VAL A 86 -14.10 10.45 -12.29
N SER A 87 -14.44 10.33 -13.57
CA SER A 87 -14.20 11.38 -14.56
C SER A 87 -15.37 12.36 -14.58
N HIS A 88 -15.09 13.63 -14.25
CA HIS A 88 -16.09 14.69 -14.29
C HIS A 88 -15.64 15.88 -15.15
N GLY A 89 -16.60 16.52 -15.82
CA GLY A 89 -16.36 17.66 -16.72
C GLY A 89 -16.49 18.99 -15.99
N TRP A 90 -15.35 19.58 -15.62
CA TRP A 90 -15.32 20.86 -14.93
C TRP A 90 -15.84 22.02 -15.79
N ARG A 91 -16.81 22.78 -15.27
CA ARG A 91 -17.43 23.91 -15.99
C ARG A 91 -16.62 25.21 -15.94
N PHE A 92 -15.66 25.34 -15.03
CA PHE A 92 -14.92 26.57 -14.79
C PHE A 92 -13.43 26.41 -15.12
N GLN A 93 -12.83 27.43 -15.73
CA GLN A 93 -11.46 27.34 -16.26
C GLN A 93 -10.36 27.43 -15.19
N MET A 94 -10.64 28.00 -14.00
CA MET A 94 -9.61 28.25 -12.97
C MET A 94 -9.68 27.32 -11.76
N HIS A 95 -10.83 26.69 -11.49
CA HIS A 95 -10.99 25.74 -10.40
C HIS A 95 -12.01 24.67 -10.80
N PRO A 96 -11.78 23.37 -10.50
CA PRO A 96 -12.70 22.29 -10.87
C PRO A 96 -14.14 22.56 -10.42
N ASP A 97 -14.33 22.75 -9.12
CA ASP A 97 -15.61 23.17 -8.51
C ASP A 97 -15.36 24.30 -7.51
N PRO A 98 -15.61 25.58 -7.89
CA PRO A 98 -15.41 26.73 -7.01
C PRO A 98 -16.56 26.96 -6.01
N TYR A 99 -17.68 26.25 -6.13
CA TYR A 99 -18.90 26.50 -5.34
C TYR A 99 -19.37 25.30 -4.50
N GLY A 100 -18.78 24.11 -4.68
CA GLY A 100 -19.19 22.89 -4.01
C GLY A 100 -20.38 22.17 -4.65
N ALA A 101 -20.77 22.57 -5.86
CA ALA A 101 -21.95 22.04 -6.55
C ALA A 101 -21.80 20.55 -6.94
N GLU A 102 -20.57 20.09 -7.19
CA GLU A 102 -20.28 18.72 -7.62
C GLU A 102 -19.89 17.80 -6.44
N VAL A 103 -19.64 18.36 -5.25
CA VAL A 103 -19.32 17.59 -4.02
C VAL A 103 -20.45 16.63 -3.65
N GLY A 104 -21.70 17.10 -3.64
CA GLY A 104 -22.88 16.29 -3.31
C GLY A 104 -23.11 15.14 -4.31
N PRO A 105 -23.13 15.42 -5.63
CA PRO A 105 -23.14 14.38 -6.67
C PRO A 105 -21.99 13.37 -6.56
N LEU A 106 -20.77 13.83 -6.22
CA LEU A 106 -19.60 12.97 -6.04
C LEU A 106 -19.77 12.03 -4.84
N ASP A 107 -20.17 12.52 -3.67
CA ASP A 107 -20.39 11.65 -2.51
C ASP A 107 -21.57 10.68 -2.73
N ALA A 108 -22.64 11.11 -3.42
CA ALA A 108 -23.74 10.24 -3.81
C ALA A 108 -23.35 9.13 -4.81
N LEU A 109 -22.33 9.36 -5.65
CA LEU A 109 -21.71 8.32 -6.48
C LEU A 109 -20.85 7.38 -5.63
N LEU A 110 -20.00 7.92 -4.76
CA LEU A 110 -19.11 7.16 -3.89
C LEU A 110 -19.89 6.32 -2.86
N GLY A 111 -21.06 6.77 -2.42
CA GLY A 111 -21.99 6.00 -1.58
C GLY A 111 -22.46 4.72 -2.25
N LYS A 112 -22.89 4.80 -3.52
CA LYS A 112 -23.31 3.62 -4.31
C LYS A 112 -22.17 2.67 -4.61
N VAL A 113 -20.95 3.19 -4.79
CA VAL A 113 -19.75 2.36 -4.97
C VAL A 113 -19.39 1.65 -3.66
N GLN A 114 -19.57 2.29 -2.50
CA GLN A 114 -19.39 1.64 -1.19
C GLN A 114 -20.46 0.57 -0.93
N GLU A 115 -21.74 0.90 -1.15
CA GLU A 115 -22.87 -0.04 -1.03
C GLU A 115 -22.64 -1.31 -1.87
N LYS A 116 -22.17 -1.15 -3.12
CA LYS A 116 -21.79 -2.29 -3.96
C LYS A 116 -20.51 -2.97 -3.45
N HIS A 117 -19.49 -2.23 -3.03
CA HIS A 117 -18.25 -2.80 -2.49
C HIS A 117 -18.55 -3.79 -1.37
N ASP A 118 -19.45 -3.41 -0.46
CA ASP A 118 -19.79 -4.15 0.75
C ASP A 118 -20.68 -5.36 0.41
N ALA A 119 -21.61 -5.21 -0.54
CA ALA A 119 -22.40 -6.33 -1.08
C ALA A 119 -21.56 -7.33 -1.92
N ASP A 120 -20.42 -6.93 -2.48
CA ASP A 120 -19.42 -7.81 -3.11
C ASP A 120 -18.44 -8.40 -2.04
N SER A 121 -18.79 -8.42 -0.75
CA SER A 121 -17.89 -8.83 0.35
C SER A 121 -18.56 -9.64 1.49
N ASP A 122 -19.76 -10.15 1.23
CA ASP A 122 -20.55 -11.08 2.07
C ASP A 122 -20.65 -12.46 1.36
#